data_AF-A0A960M6S0-F1
#
_entry.id   AF-A0A960M6S0-F1
#
_cell.length_a   1.000
_cell.length_b   1.000
_cell.length_c   1.000
_cell.angle_alpha   90.00
_cell.angle_beta   90.00
_cell.angle_gamma   90.00
#
_symmetry.space_group_name_H-M   'P 1'
#
loop_
_entity.id
_entity.type
_entity.pdbx_description
1 polymer ?
#
loop_
_entity_poly.entity_id
_entity_poly.type
_entity_poly.pdbx_seq_one_letter_code
_entity_poly.pdbx_strand_id
1 'polypeptide(L)'
;MLVFDHLFVRHADRPPFKTNSWGHDVSISLKGKQTSRVMGKQLRSNDLNYDLWSSPIKRCLETAEAIGMGLDWNKEIKQSSLLGNPGFFIRNPEQASIFFEKYHLSQVIDLYLQKKNLPGFFSFEKG
;
A
#
# COMPACT_ATOMS: atom_id res chain seq x y z
N MET A 1 -13.62 -2.15 -26.63
CA MET A 1 -13.19 -2.74 -25.35
C MET A 1 -11.86 -2.09 -24.98
N LEU A 2 -11.79 -1.44 -23.82
CA LEU A 2 -10.53 -0.88 -23.31
C LEU A 2 -9.85 -1.94 -22.45
N VAL A 3 -8.54 -2.12 -22.61
CA VAL A 3 -7.72 -3.04 -21.81
C VAL A 3 -6.77 -2.20 -20.98
N PHE A 4 -6.67 -2.52 -19.69
CA PHE A 4 -5.75 -1.88 -18.76
C PHE A 4 -4.92 -2.98 -18.08
N ASP A 5 -3.61 -2.78 -18.04
CA ASP A 5 -2.72 -3.61 -17.25
C ASP A 5 -2.51 -2.99 -15.87
N HIS A 6 -2.46 -3.84 -14.85
CA HIS A 6 -2.23 -3.41 -13.47
C HIS A 6 -0.90 -3.95 -12.95
N LEU A 7 -0.04 -3.04 -12.49
CA LEU A 7 1.20 -3.36 -11.79
C LEU A 7 1.05 -3.03 -10.30
N PHE A 8 1.17 -4.04 -9.44
CA PHE A 8 1.14 -3.86 -7.99
C PHE A 8 2.56 -3.77 -7.43
N VAL A 9 2.85 -2.68 -6.73
CA VAL A 9 4.17 -2.41 -6.18
C VAL A 9 4.07 -2.25 -4.66
N ARG A 10 4.88 -3.00 -3.93
CA ARG A 10 5.05 -2.79 -2.48
C ARG A 10 5.88 -1.52 -2.26
N HIS A 11 5.56 -0.75 -1.21
CA HIS A 11 6.39 0.40 -0.82
C HIS A 11 7.86 0.02 -0.68
N ALA A 12 8.75 0.98 -0.95
CA ALA A 12 10.18 0.76 -0.92
C ALA A 12 10.73 0.57 0.50
N ASP A 13 12.03 0.29 0.56
CA ASP A 13 12.79 0.16 1.79
C ASP A 13 12.59 1.35 2.73
N ARG A 14 12.47 1.07 4.03
CA ARG A 14 12.25 2.07 5.07
C ARG A 14 12.95 1.68 6.37
N PRO A 15 13.31 2.64 7.23
CA PRO A 15 13.75 2.34 8.59
C PRO A 15 12.68 1.58 9.40
N PRO A 16 13.06 0.87 10.48
CA PRO A 16 12.11 0.34 11.46
C PRO A 16 11.20 1.43 12.04
N PHE A 17 9.96 1.07 12.37
CA PHE A 17 9.04 1.96 13.09
C PHE A 17 9.20 1.80 14.60
N LYS A 18 8.77 2.81 15.36
CA LYS A 18 8.73 2.75 16.83
C LYS A 18 7.84 1.60 17.30
N THR A 19 8.19 0.98 18.42
CA THR A 19 7.33 0.01 19.10
C THR A 19 5.96 0.63 19.36
N ASN A 20 4.89 -0.15 19.17
CA ASN A 20 3.48 0.28 19.31
C ASN A 20 3.05 1.39 18.32
N SER A 21 3.66 1.46 17.13
CA SER A 21 3.22 2.33 16.04
C SER A 21 2.98 1.54 14.76
N TRP A 22 1.97 1.97 13.99
CA TRP A 22 1.71 1.50 12.63
C TRP A 22 2.67 2.09 11.59
N GLY A 23 3.49 3.05 11.99
CA GLY A 23 4.50 3.70 11.15
C GLY A 23 3.91 4.40 9.92
N HIS A 24 2.70 4.94 10.03
CA HIS A 24 2.03 5.63 8.92
C HIS A 24 2.75 6.91 8.48
N ASP A 25 3.49 7.51 9.40
CA ASP A 25 4.31 8.71 9.29
C ASP A 25 5.77 8.45 8.86
N VAL A 26 6.18 7.17 8.80
CA VAL A 26 7.56 6.79 8.46
C VAL A 26 7.80 6.99 6.97
N SER A 27 8.86 7.72 6.65
CA SER A 27 9.36 7.89 5.29
C SER A 27 10.14 6.68 4.79
N ILE A 28 10.25 6.53 3.47
CA ILE A 28 11.19 5.57 2.86
C ILE A 28 12.64 6.03 3.03
N SER A 29 13.57 5.07 3.02
CA SER A 29 15.00 5.34 3.11
C SER A 29 15.52 6.02 1.84
N LEU A 30 16.72 6.60 1.90
CA LEU A 30 17.40 7.12 0.71
C LEU A 30 17.59 6.03 -0.36
N LYS A 31 17.94 4.82 0.08
CA LYS A 31 18.03 3.64 -0.79
C LYS A 31 16.68 3.35 -1.44
N GLY A 32 15.59 3.36 -0.65
CA GLY A 32 14.23 3.17 -1.15
C GLY A 32 13.83 4.19 -2.21
N LYS A 33 14.17 5.47 -2.02
CA LYS A 33 13.94 6.53 -3.02
C LYS A 33 14.70 6.25 -4.32
N GLN A 34 15.99 5.91 -4.22
CA GLN A 34 16.84 5.62 -5.37
C GLN A 34 16.34 4.40 -6.17
N THR A 35 16.03 3.30 -5.50
CA THR A 35 15.53 2.08 -6.17
C THR A 35 14.18 2.31 -6.85
N SER A 36 13.29 3.06 -6.22
CA SER A 36 11.98 3.42 -6.79
C SER A 36 12.12 4.28 -8.03
N ARG A 37 13.06 5.24 -8.02
CA ARG A 37 13.36 6.07 -9.19
C ARG A 37 13.96 5.24 -10.33
N VAL A 38 14.83 4.28 -10.04
CA VAL A 38 15.38 3.36 -11.05
C VAL A 38 14.27 2.54 -11.68
N MET A 39 13.33 2.01 -10.89
CA MET A 39 12.17 1.30 -11.40
C MET A 39 11.33 2.19 -12.33
N GLY A 40 11.06 3.45 -11.95
CA GLY A 40 10.37 4.40 -12.82
C GLY A 40 11.07 4.60 -14.18
N LYS A 41 12.40 4.72 -14.19
CA LYS A 41 13.18 4.84 -15.44
C LYS A 41 13.06 3.59 -16.32
N GLN A 42 13.05 2.41 -15.72
CA GLN A 42 12.87 1.13 -16.43
C GLN A 42 11.45 0.98 -16.97
N LEU A 43 10.45 1.51 -16.29
CA LEU A 43 9.08 1.51 -16.80
C LEU A 43 8.95 2.46 -18.00
N ARG A 44 9.56 3.65 -17.92
CA ARG A 44 9.54 4.66 -18.99
C ARG A 44 10.01 4.10 -20.34
N SER A 45 10.96 3.17 -20.35
CA SER A 45 11.47 2.58 -21.61
C SER A 45 10.44 1.72 -22.37
N ASN A 46 9.28 1.42 -21.79
CA ASN A 46 8.22 0.64 -22.44
C ASN A 46 7.19 1.49 -23.20
N ASP A 47 7.33 2.82 -23.22
CA ASP A 47 6.44 3.77 -23.92
C ASP A 47 4.93 3.59 -23.62
N LEU A 48 4.63 3.22 -22.37
CA LEU A 48 3.25 3.06 -21.89
C LEU A 48 2.72 4.33 -21.24
N ASN A 49 1.39 4.50 -21.27
CA ASN A 49 0.71 5.51 -20.49
C ASN A 49 0.46 5.00 -19.06
N TYR A 50 0.94 5.75 -18.07
CA TYR A 50 0.81 5.38 -16.66
C TYR A 50 -0.14 6.32 -15.91
N ASP A 51 -0.94 5.70 -15.04
CA ASP A 51 -1.67 6.34 -13.95
C ASP A 51 -1.16 5.76 -12.63
N LEU A 52 -0.64 6.61 -11.75
CA LEU A 52 -0.12 6.17 -10.44
C LEU A 52 -1.20 6.32 -9.37
N TRP A 53 -1.38 5.24 -8.62
CA TRP A 53 -2.25 5.18 -7.45
C TRP A 53 -1.45 4.76 -6.22
N SER A 54 -1.74 5.36 -5.08
CA SER A 54 -1.12 5.01 -3.80
C SER A 54 -2.14 5.00 -2.67
N SER A 55 -1.81 4.30 -1.59
CA SER A 55 -2.46 4.60 -0.31
C SER A 55 -1.98 5.97 0.22
N PRO A 56 -2.75 6.63 1.10
CA PRO A 56 -2.34 7.89 1.71
C PRO A 56 -1.23 7.73 2.76
N ILE A 57 -0.69 6.52 2.94
CA ILE A 57 0.40 6.26 3.89
C ILE A 57 1.69 6.85 3.32
N LYS A 58 2.44 7.60 4.15
CA LYS A 58 3.60 8.38 3.72
C LYS A 58 4.62 7.59 2.90
N ARG A 59 5.06 6.43 3.39
CA ARG A 59 6.01 5.56 2.67
C ARG A 59 5.51 5.09 1.30
N CYS A 60 4.20 4.86 1.16
CA CYS A 60 3.61 4.45 -0.11
C CYS A 60 3.60 5.62 -1.08
N LEU A 61 3.17 6.80 -0.61
CA LEU A 61 3.15 8.02 -1.41
C LEU A 61 4.55 8.40 -1.88
N GLU A 62 5.53 8.44 -0.98
CA GLU A 62 6.93 8.75 -1.33
C GLU A 62 7.55 7.72 -2.31
N THR A 63 7.11 6.44 -2.24
CA THR A 63 7.51 5.42 -3.22
C THR A 63 6.94 5.75 -4.60
N ALA A 64 5.64 6.06 -4.67
CA ALA A 64 4.96 6.40 -5.91
C ALA A 64 5.51 7.71 -6.52
N GLU A 65 5.83 8.71 -5.69
CA GLU A 65 6.51 9.96 -6.11
C GLU A 65 7.87 9.67 -6.73
N ALA A 66 8.70 8.85 -6.07
CA ALA A 66 10.00 8.49 -6.59
C ALA A 66 9.91 7.69 -7.92
N ILE A 67 8.92 6.81 -8.06
CA ILE A 67 8.62 6.14 -9.34
C ILE A 67 8.21 7.18 -10.39
N GLY A 68 7.30 8.10 -10.07
CA GLY A 68 6.88 9.19 -10.95
C GLY A 68 8.04 10.05 -11.45
N MET A 69 9.00 10.37 -10.56
CA MET A 69 10.24 11.06 -10.93
C MET A 69 11.15 10.25 -11.88
N GLY A 70 11.07 8.93 -11.87
CA GLY A 70 11.80 8.07 -12.81
C GLY A 70 11.10 7.95 -14.16
N LEU A 71 9.77 8.03 -14.14
CA LEU A 71 8.90 8.05 -15.33
C LEU A 71 8.90 9.39 -16.06
N ASP A 72 9.52 10.44 -15.50
CA ASP A 72 9.31 11.85 -15.90
C ASP A 72 7.82 12.21 -15.96
N TRP A 73 7.07 11.70 -14.99
CA TRP A 73 5.62 11.79 -14.91
C TRP A 73 5.21 13.04 -14.12
N ASN A 74 4.33 13.85 -14.72
CA ASN A 74 3.95 15.18 -14.23
C ASN A 74 2.47 15.31 -13.83
N LYS A 75 1.75 14.18 -13.66
CA LYS A 75 0.36 14.17 -13.20
C LYS A 75 0.31 14.02 -11.68
N GLU A 76 -0.89 14.17 -11.11
CA GLU A 76 -1.13 13.94 -9.69
C GLU A 76 -1.26 12.44 -9.37
N ILE A 77 -0.60 11.99 -8.30
CA ILE A 77 -0.77 10.63 -7.76
C ILE A 77 -2.13 10.53 -7.10
N LYS A 78 -2.99 9.66 -7.65
CA LYS A 78 -4.31 9.40 -7.08
C LYS A 78 -4.15 8.63 -5.78
N GLN A 79 -4.84 9.06 -4.73
CA GLN A 79 -4.81 8.40 -3.43
C GLN A 79 -6.10 7.63 -3.16
N SER A 80 -5.99 6.47 -2.53
CA SER A 80 -7.15 5.67 -2.11
C SER A 80 -6.92 5.00 -0.77
N SER A 81 -7.85 5.18 0.17
CA SER A 81 -7.86 4.49 1.46
C SER A 81 -8.13 2.98 1.32
N LEU A 82 -8.64 2.53 0.17
CA LEU A 82 -8.81 1.10 -0.13
C LEU A 82 -7.45 0.40 -0.32
N LEU A 83 -6.41 1.14 -0.71
CA LEU A 83 -5.04 0.65 -0.84
C LEU A 83 -4.27 0.63 0.50
N GLY A 84 -4.89 1.12 1.58
CA GLY A 84 -4.33 1.15 2.93
C GLY A 84 -4.80 2.37 3.72
N ASN A 85 -4.68 2.30 5.05
CA ASN A 85 -5.20 3.31 5.98
C ASN A 85 -6.70 3.65 5.74
N PRO A 86 -7.62 2.69 5.98
CA PRO A 86 -7.36 1.42 6.69
C PRO A 86 -7.19 0.20 5.77
N GLY A 87 -7.47 0.34 4.47
CA GLY A 87 -7.49 -0.76 3.50
C GLY A 87 -8.87 -1.38 3.35
N PHE A 88 -9.10 -2.09 2.24
CA PHE A 88 -10.44 -2.56 1.86
C PHE A 88 -11.05 -3.60 2.81
N PHE A 89 -10.24 -4.33 3.59
CA PHE A 89 -10.73 -5.33 4.54
C PHE A 89 -11.14 -4.75 5.90
N ILE A 90 -10.71 -3.53 6.22
CA ILE A 90 -10.82 -2.98 7.58
C ILE A 90 -11.98 -1.98 7.66
N ARG A 91 -12.98 -2.31 8.49
CA ARG A 91 -14.13 -1.45 8.80
C ARG A 91 -13.87 -0.52 9.98
N ASN A 92 -13.20 -1.03 11.02
CA ASN A 92 -12.83 -0.25 12.20
C ASN A 92 -11.39 -0.63 12.62
N PRO A 93 -10.41 0.29 12.44
CA PRO A 93 -9.00 0.03 12.74
C PRO A 93 -8.71 -0.32 14.19
N GLU A 94 -9.42 0.28 15.14
CA GLU A 94 -9.23 0.07 16.59
C GLU A 94 -9.70 -1.34 17.00
N GLN A 95 -10.76 -1.85 16.38
CA GLN A 95 -11.20 -3.23 16.59
C GLN A 95 -10.30 -4.23 15.87
N ALA A 96 -9.83 -3.89 14.67
CA ALA A 96 -8.95 -4.76 13.91
C ALA A 96 -7.54 -4.87 14.52
N SER A 97 -7.02 -3.80 15.15
CA SER A 97 -5.69 -3.78 15.76
C SER A 97 -5.53 -4.87 16.82
N ILE A 98 -6.58 -5.15 17.60
CA ILE A 98 -6.60 -6.20 18.63
C ILE A 98 -6.18 -7.57 18.05
N PHE A 99 -6.56 -7.86 16.80
CA PHE A 99 -6.20 -9.12 16.14
C PHE A 99 -4.75 -9.11 15.66
N PHE A 100 -4.28 -7.99 15.12
CA PHE A 100 -2.89 -7.86 14.66
C PHE A 100 -1.87 -7.78 15.80
N GLU A 101 -2.28 -7.36 16.99
CA GLU A 101 -1.45 -7.40 18.20
C GLU A 101 -1.35 -8.82 18.78
N LYS A 102 -2.41 -9.62 18.63
CA LYS A 102 -2.51 -10.97 19.21
C LYS A 102 -2.04 -12.09 18.29
N TYR A 103 -2.17 -11.92 16.99
CA TYR A 103 -1.95 -12.96 15.99
C TYR A 103 -1.00 -12.48 14.89
N HIS A 104 -0.25 -13.42 14.30
CA HIS A 104 0.49 -13.12 13.08
C HIS A 104 -0.48 -12.88 11.90
N LEU A 105 -0.03 -12.12 10.90
CA LEU A 105 -0.86 -11.78 9.73
C LEU A 105 -1.50 -13.00 9.07
N SER A 106 -0.76 -14.10 8.90
CA SER A 106 -1.29 -15.35 8.33
C SER A 106 -2.46 -15.92 9.15
N GLN A 107 -2.35 -15.89 10.48
CA GLN A 107 -3.41 -16.35 11.38
C GLN A 107 -4.63 -15.42 11.36
N VAL A 108 -4.43 -14.11 11.22
CA VAL A 108 -5.53 -13.16 11.04
C VAL A 108 -6.27 -13.45 9.73
N ILE A 109 -5.54 -13.77 8.66
CA ILE A 109 -6.14 -14.18 7.37
C ILE A 109 -6.92 -15.49 7.53
N ASP A 110 -6.35 -16.50 8.19
CA ASP A 110 -7.05 -17.77 8.43
C ASP A 110 -8.34 -17.55 9.23
N LEU A 111 -8.28 -16.73 10.29
CA LEU A 111 -9.46 -16.34 11.07
C LEU A 111 -10.49 -15.60 10.22
N TYR A 112 -10.05 -14.71 9.34
CA TYR A 112 -10.94 -13.95 8.45
C TYR A 112 -11.65 -14.84 7.43
N LEU A 113 -10.95 -15.84 6.88
CA LEU A 113 -11.52 -16.80 5.93
C LEU A 113 -12.46 -17.80 6.61
N GLN A 114 -12.15 -18.22 7.84
CA GLN A 114 -12.96 -19.19 8.59
C GLN A 114 -14.18 -18.55 9.27
N LYS A 115 -14.03 -17.33 9.80
CA LYS A 115 -15.06 -16.65 10.59
C LYS A 115 -15.78 -15.63 9.74
N LYS A 116 -17.08 -15.86 9.52
CA LYS A 116 -17.96 -14.98 8.72
C LYS A 116 -17.99 -13.52 9.18
N ASN A 117 -17.65 -13.22 10.43
CA ASN A 117 -17.58 -11.85 10.97
C ASN A 117 -16.46 -11.71 12.01
N LEU A 118 -15.36 -11.06 11.64
CA LEU A 118 -14.29 -10.67 12.54
C LEU A 118 -14.49 -9.19 12.95
N PRO A 119 -14.58 -8.86 14.26
CA PRO A 119 -14.73 -7.46 14.69
C PRO A 119 -13.64 -6.55 14.11
N GLY A 120 -14.05 -5.39 13.60
CA GLY A 120 -13.16 -4.47 12.90
C GLY A 120 -12.93 -4.74 11.41
N PHE A 121 -13.39 -5.88 10.88
CA PHE A 121 -13.26 -6.22 9.46
C PHE A 121 -14.61 -6.14 8.74
N PHE A 122 -14.59 -5.90 7.43
CA PHE A 122 -15.77 -6.10 6.58
C PHE A 122 -16.06 -7.60 6.46
N SER A 123 -17.33 -8.00 6.36
CA SER A 123 -17.68 -9.40 6.10
C SER A 123 -17.16 -9.83 4.73
N PHE A 124 -16.67 -11.06 4.60
CA PHE A 124 -16.15 -11.59 3.34
C PHE A 124 -17.14 -11.49 2.17
N GLU A 125 -18.45 -11.57 2.44
CA GLU A 125 -19.51 -11.46 1.42
C GLU A 125 -19.75 -10.02 0.92
N LYS A 126 -19.10 -9.00 1.50
CA LYS A 126 -19.30 -7.58 1.19
C LYS A 126 -18.02 -6.82 0.82
N GLY A 127 -16.88 -7.50 0.71
CA GLY A 127 -15.59 -6.94 0.29
C GLY A 127 -15.14 -7.58 -1.02
#